data_AF-A0A843D0J9-F1
#
_entry.id   AF-A0A843D0J9-F1
#
_cell.length_a   1.000
_cell.length_b   1.000
_cell.length_c   1.000
_cell.angle_alpha   90.00
_cell.angle_beta   90.00
_cell.angle_gamma   90.00
#
_symmetry.space_group_name_H-M   'P 1'
#
loop_
_entity.id
_entity.type
_entity.pdbx_description
1 polymer ?
#
loop_
_entity_poly.entity_id
_entity_poly.type
_entity_poly.pdbx_seq_one_letter_code
_entity_poly.pdbx_strand_id
1 'polypeptide(L)'
;MTDEFKKPVFFSANLHDDLSHAFEDLEKVHSMLEQIVRNMEETADLPENEAVRVYLRDTADLVLGQADALEKWTTTYENAVCEQLENNHLVYERDTYQTLTRVLQWDMVDVRQLARWIRELKELTAHIGLTLPYLLHVRQIPTEPIPEDVAKYPVFVLDRQGYCLCGMGLDEIRSLDEVRDRMEN
;
A
#
# COMPACT_ATOMS: atom_id res chain seq x y z
N MET A 1 23.13 -22.19 -23.35
CA MET A 1 23.07 -21.46 -22.06
C MET A 1 22.81 -20.00 -22.39
N THR A 2 21.55 -19.64 -22.54
CA THR A 2 21.10 -18.26 -22.75
C THR A 2 20.48 -17.80 -21.45
N ASP A 3 21.24 -16.95 -20.76
CA ASP A 3 20.91 -16.32 -19.49
C ASP A 3 20.00 -15.11 -19.74
N GLU A 4 18.89 -15.34 -20.45
CA GLU A 4 17.93 -14.31 -20.83
C GLU A 4 16.76 -14.30 -19.84
N PHE A 5 16.65 -13.17 -19.14
CA PHE A 5 15.51 -12.75 -18.31
C PHE A 5 15.30 -13.46 -16.96
N LYS A 6 16.32 -13.39 -16.08
CA LYS A 6 16.01 -13.06 -14.68
C LYS A 6 15.84 -11.55 -14.55
N LYS A 7 14.75 -11.01 -15.12
CA LYS A 7 14.25 -9.73 -14.63
C LYS A 7 13.86 -9.99 -13.17
N PRO A 8 14.44 -9.30 -12.18
CA PRO A 8 13.81 -9.28 -10.87
C PRO A 8 12.39 -8.77 -11.15
N VAL A 9 11.40 -9.61 -10.88
CA VAL A 9 10.02 -9.14 -10.80
C VAL A 9 10.07 -8.18 -9.62
N PHE A 10 10.21 -6.90 -9.92
CA PHE A 10 10.06 -5.82 -8.96
C PHE A 10 8.60 -5.84 -8.56
N PHE A 11 8.25 -6.77 -7.67
CA PHE A 11 7.06 -6.61 -6.86
C PHE A 11 7.32 -5.32 -6.07
N SER A 12 6.43 -4.36 -6.27
CA SER A 12 6.45 -3.11 -5.51
C SER A 12 6.45 -3.44 -4.02
N ALA A 13 7.01 -2.53 -3.22
CA ALA A 13 7.17 -2.76 -1.80
C ALA A 13 5.84 -2.80 -1.01
N ASN A 14 4.74 -2.49 -1.68
CA ASN A 14 3.40 -2.45 -1.16
C ASN A 14 2.50 -3.30 -2.08
N LEU A 15 2.96 -4.50 -2.46
CA LEU A 15 2.25 -5.34 -3.44
C LEU A 15 0.80 -5.60 -3.02
N HIS A 16 0.53 -5.70 -1.73
CA HIS A 16 -0.84 -5.84 -1.22
C HIS A 16 -1.70 -4.64 -1.61
N ASP A 17 -1.27 -3.42 -1.26
CA ASP A 17 -2.00 -2.18 -1.59
C ASP A 17 -2.09 -1.98 -3.11
N ASP A 18 -1.00 -2.21 -3.85
CA ASP A 18 -0.96 -1.99 -5.29
C ASP A 18 -1.83 -2.98 -6.07
N LEU A 19 -1.98 -4.21 -5.59
CA LEU A 19 -2.91 -5.19 -6.16
C LEU A 19 -4.36 -4.80 -5.90
N SER A 20 -4.69 -4.38 -4.68
CA SER A 20 -6.04 -3.91 -4.34
C SER A 20 -6.44 -2.70 -5.20
N HIS A 21 -5.58 -1.70 -5.32
CA HIS A 21 -5.84 -0.54 -6.20
C HIS A 21 -6.00 -0.94 -7.68
N ALA A 22 -5.23 -1.92 -8.15
CA ALA A 22 -5.36 -2.39 -9.53
C ALA A 22 -6.73 -3.04 -9.79
N PHE A 23 -7.27 -3.80 -8.83
CA PHE A 23 -8.62 -4.37 -8.96
C PHE A 23 -9.70 -3.27 -8.94
N GLU A 24 -9.60 -2.29 -8.04
CA GLU A 24 -10.51 -1.13 -8.03
C GLU A 24 -10.50 -0.36 -9.36
N ASP A 25 -9.33 -0.19 -9.98
CA ASP A 25 -9.23 0.47 -11.27
C ASP A 25 -9.87 -0.36 -12.41
N LEU A 26 -9.77 -1.69 -12.35
CA LEU A 26 -10.47 -2.58 -13.29
C LEU A 26 -12.00 -2.51 -13.13
N GLU A 27 -12.51 -2.41 -11.90
CA GLU A 27 -13.94 -2.21 -11.63
C GLU A 27 -14.45 -0.87 -12.20
N LYS A 28 -13.66 0.19 -12.08
CA LYS A 28 -13.99 1.49 -12.69
C LYS A 28 -14.06 1.38 -14.21
N VAL A 29 -13.10 0.70 -14.83
CA VAL A 29 -13.12 0.45 -16.28
C VAL A 29 -14.36 -0.36 -16.68
N HIS A 30 -14.72 -1.40 -15.92
CA HIS A 30 -15.94 -2.17 -16.14
C HIS A 30 -17.18 -1.27 -16.13
N SER A 31 -17.34 -0.44 -15.09
CA SER A 31 -18.47 0.50 -14.98
C SER A 31 -18.52 1.52 -16.13
N MET A 32 -17.35 1.99 -16.60
CA MET A 32 -17.29 2.86 -17.78
C MET A 32 -17.76 2.15 -19.05
N LEU A 33 -17.43 0.86 -19.23
CA LEU A 33 -17.89 0.07 -20.37
C LEU A 33 -19.41 -0.13 -20.32
N GLU A 34 -19.98 -0.47 -19.17
CA GLU A 34 -21.45 -0.55 -19.00
C GLU A 34 -22.14 0.77 -19.34
N GLN A 35 -21.55 1.90 -18.93
CA GLN A 35 -22.10 3.21 -19.27
C GLN A 35 -22.03 3.48 -20.77
N ILE A 36 -20.96 3.05 -21.44
CA ILE A 36 -20.84 3.16 -22.91
C ILE A 36 -21.93 2.33 -23.59
N VAL A 37 -22.20 1.10 -23.14
CA VAL A 37 -23.28 0.25 -23.66
C VAL A 37 -24.63 0.96 -23.53
N ARG A 38 -24.97 1.45 -22.33
CA ARG A 38 -26.21 2.21 -22.11
C ARG A 38 -26.34 3.41 -23.04
N ASN A 39 -25.27 4.19 -23.18
CA ASN A 39 -25.26 5.35 -24.08
C ASN A 39 -25.45 4.94 -25.56
N MET A 40 -24.87 3.81 -25.98
CA MET A 40 -25.02 3.29 -27.34
C MET A 40 -26.46 2.82 -27.61
N GLU A 41 -27.09 2.14 -26.65
CA GLU A 41 -28.48 1.71 -26.73
C GLU A 41 -29.44 2.90 -26.82
N GLU A 42 -29.28 3.89 -25.93
CA GLU A 42 -30.06 5.14 -25.96
C GLU A 42 -29.86 5.89 -27.29
N THR A 43 -28.62 5.95 -27.78
CA THR A 43 -28.31 6.58 -29.07
C THR A 43 -28.91 5.81 -30.24
N ALA A 44 -29.02 4.48 -30.14
CA ALA A 44 -29.65 3.67 -31.17
C ALA A 44 -31.15 3.96 -31.31
N ASP A 45 -31.83 4.47 -30.30
CA ASP A 45 -33.26 4.79 -30.40
C ASP A 45 -33.55 6.14 -31.11
N LEU A 46 -32.52 6.96 -31.35
CA LEU A 46 -32.62 8.27 -31.99
C LEU A 46 -32.63 8.26 -33.54
N PRO A 47 -31.79 7.49 -34.25
CA PRO A 47 -31.72 7.55 -35.70
C PRO A 47 -32.93 6.89 -36.39
N GLU A 48 -33.43 7.57 -37.43
CA GLU A 48 -34.45 7.03 -38.34
C GLU A 48 -33.90 5.92 -39.26
N ASN A 49 -32.58 5.87 -39.47
CA ASN A 49 -31.91 4.89 -40.32
C ASN A 49 -31.71 3.55 -39.59
N GLU A 50 -32.44 2.53 -40.05
CA GLU A 50 -32.40 1.17 -39.49
C GLU A 50 -30.99 0.55 -39.52
N ALA A 51 -30.18 0.80 -40.55
CA ALA A 51 -28.83 0.24 -40.65
C ALA A 51 -27.90 0.81 -39.57
N VAL A 52 -28.07 2.09 -39.21
CA VAL A 52 -27.33 2.73 -38.11
C VAL A 52 -27.79 2.18 -36.77
N ARG A 53 -29.10 1.91 -36.64
CA ARG A 53 -29.69 1.29 -35.44
C ARG A 53 -29.11 -0.08 -35.14
N VAL A 54 -29.11 -0.95 -36.15
CA VAL A 54 -28.55 -2.30 -36.06
C VAL A 54 -27.07 -2.24 -35.74
N TYR A 55 -26.30 -1.39 -36.43
CA TYR A 55 -24.88 -1.23 -36.17
C TYR A 55 -24.55 -0.80 -34.73
N LEU A 56 -25.30 0.16 -34.17
CA LEU A 56 -25.09 0.62 -32.79
C LEU A 56 -25.42 -0.47 -31.77
N ARG A 57 -26.49 -1.25 -31.99
CA ARG A 57 -26.88 -2.36 -31.11
C ARG A 57 -25.88 -3.52 -31.19
N ASP A 58 -25.45 -3.91 -32.38
CA ASP A 58 -24.42 -4.95 -32.55
C ASP A 58 -23.10 -4.54 -31.87
N THR A 59 -22.77 -3.24 -31.92
CA THR A 59 -21.59 -2.70 -31.24
C THR A 59 -21.78 -2.69 -29.73
N ALA A 60 -22.96 -2.32 -29.23
CA ALA A 60 -23.29 -2.37 -27.81
C ALA A 60 -23.20 -3.79 -27.25
N ASP A 61 -23.74 -4.78 -27.97
CA ASP A 61 -23.65 -6.20 -27.62
C ASP A 61 -22.20 -6.69 -27.55
N LEU A 62 -21.36 -6.27 -28.50
CA LEU A 62 -19.93 -6.60 -28.49
C LEU A 62 -19.22 -6.01 -27.27
N VAL A 63 -19.48 -4.73 -26.96
CA VAL A 63 -18.87 -4.04 -25.82
C VAL A 63 -19.34 -4.66 -24.50
N LEU A 64 -20.62 -5.02 -24.39
CA LEU A 64 -21.17 -5.73 -23.24
C LEU A 64 -20.48 -7.08 -23.03
N GLY A 65 -20.30 -7.87 -24.10
CA GLY A 65 -19.56 -9.13 -24.02
C GLY A 65 -18.09 -8.97 -23.58
N GLN A 66 -17.44 -7.83 -23.89
CA GLN A 66 -16.12 -7.52 -23.36
C GLN A 66 -16.15 -7.06 -21.89
N ALA A 67 -17.18 -6.33 -21.48
CA ALA A 67 -17.39 -5.94 -20.09
C ALA A 67 -17.58 -7.17 -19.20
N ASP A 68 -18.47 -8.09 -19.58
CA ASP A 68 -18.70 -9.36 -18.87
C ASP A 68 -17.41 -10.20 -18.76
N ALA A 69 -16.64 -10.25 -19.85
CA ALA A 69 -15.37 -10.97 -19.87
C ALA A 69 -14.34 -10.34 -18.92
N LEU A 70 -14.30 -8.99 -18.86
CA LEU A 70 -13.46 -8.25 -17.94
C LEU A 70 -13.88 -8.49 -16.49
N GLU A 71 -15.17 -8.37 -16.15
CA GLU A 71 -15.68 -8.63 -14.80
C GLU A 71 -15.33 -10.05 -14.35
N LYS A 72 -15.57 -11.04 -15.21
CA LYS A 72 -15.24 -12.44 -14.91
C LYS A 72 -13.75 -12.64 -14.69
N TRP A 73 -12.91 -12.01 -15.51
CA TRP A 73 -11.46 -12.07 -15.36
C TRP A 73 -11.02 -11.43 -14.05
N THR A 74 -11.47 -10.20 -13.76
CA THR A 74 -11.20 -9.47 -12.52
C THR A 74 -11.59 -10.31 -11.31
N THR A 75 -12.83 -10.80 -11.27
CA THR A 75 -13.33 -11.63 -10.16
C THR A 75 -12.52 -12.93 -10.00
N THR A 76 -12.18 -13.61 -11.09
CA THR A 76 -11.43 -14.86 -11.03
C THR A 76 -10.01 -14.63 -10.51
N TYR A 77 -9.34 -13.59 -11.02
CA TYR A 77 -7.97 -13.27 -10.63
C TYR A 77 -7.92 -12.66 -9.23
N GLU A 78 -8.85 -11.79 -8.87
CA GLU A 78 -8.97 -11.26 -7.51
C GLU A 78 -9.17 -12.39 -6.51
N ASN A 79 -10.10 -13.32 -6.76
CA ASN A 79 -10.30 -14.47 -5.87
C ASN A 79 -9.05 -15.35 -5.79
N ALA A 80 -8.40 -15.66 -6.92
CA ALA A 80 -7.19 -16.48 -6.91
C ALA A 80 -6.00 -15.78 -6.21
N VAL A 81 -5.87 -14.47 -6.38
CA VAL A 81 -4.83 -13.65 -5.74
C VAL A 81 -5.14 -13.50 -4.26
N CYS A 82 -6.37 -13.17 -3.87
CA CYS A 82 -6.81 -13.09 -2.48
C CYS A 82 -6.67 -14.44 -1.78
N GLU A 83 -7.08 -15.56 -2.40
CA GLU A 83 -6.86 -16.90 -1.85
C GLU A 83 -5.36 -17.20 -1.68
N GLN A 84 -4.52 -16.80 -2.65
CA GLN A 84 -3.09 -16.93 -2.52
C GLN A 84 -2.49 -15.99 -1.46
N LEU A 85 -3.03 -14.78 -1.25
CA LEU A 85 -2.56 -13.81 -0.28
C LEU A 85 -2.98 -14.17 1.15
N GLU A 86 -4.25 -14.55 1.34
CA GLU A 86 -4.80 -15.04 2.61
C GLU A 86 -4.03 -16.27 3.11
N ASN A 87 -3.56 -17.12 2.19
CA ASN A 87 -2.76 -18.30 2.52
C ASN A 87 -1.24 -18.07 2.43
N ASN A 88 -0.76 -16.97 1.81
CA ASN A 88 0.67 -16.65 1.76
C ASN A 88 1.07 -15.69 2.88
N HIS A 89 1.39 -16.29 4.03
CA HIS A 89 2.30 -15.67 4.99
C HIS A 89 3.57 -15.11 4.32
N LEU A 90 4.02 -15.69 3.20
CA LEU A 90 5.20 -15.26 2.46
C LEU A 90 5.14 -13.82 1.93
N VAL A 91 3.95 -13.30 1.55
CA VAL A 91 3.85 -11.92 1.04
C VAL A 91 3.96 -10.93 2.19
N TYR A 92 3.21 -11.15 3.27
CA TYR A 92 3.32 -10.33 4.47
C TYR A 92 4.69 -10.46 5.14
N GLU A 93 5.32 -11.64 5.13
CA GLU A 93 6.70 -11.84 5.60
C GLU A 93 7.67 -11.02 4.75
N ARG A 94 7.58 -11.10 3.41
CA ARG A 94 8.43 -10.31 2.51
C ARG A 94 8.28 -8.81 2.80
N ASP A 95 7.05 -8.31 2.85
CA ASP A 95 6.77 -6.88 3.05
C ASP A 95 7.21 -6.43 4.44
N THR A 96 7.03 -7.28 5.46
CA THR A 96 7.58 -7.09 6.81
C THR A 96 9.10 -6.90 6.75
N TYR A 97 9.84 -7.78 6.05
CA TYR A 97 11.31 -7.67 5.97
C TYR A 97 11.77 -6.48 5.14
N GLN A 98 11.05 -6.12 4.08
CA GLN A 98 11.34 -4.92 3.28
C GLN A 98 11.14 -3.64 4.10
N THR A 99 10.01 -3.53 4.81
CA THR A 99 9.71 -2.38 5.67
C THR A 99 10.65 -2.32 6.87
N LEU A 100 11.03 -3.46 7.47
CA LEU A 100 12.07 -3.53 8.48
C LEU A 100 13.41 -2.99 7.95
N THR A 101 13.81 -3.40 6.75
CA THR A 101 15.05 -2.93 6.11
C THR A 101 15.01 -1.42 5.91
N ARG A 102 13.88 -0.85 5.47
CA ARG A 102 13.69 0.61 5.33
C ARG A 102 13.86 1.34 6.66
N VAL A 103 13.28 0.81 7.74
CA VAL A 103 13.43 1.37 9.09
C VAL A 103 14.89 1.36 9.54
N LEU A 104 15.60 0.24 9.33
CA LEU A 104 17.01 0.10 9.71
C LEU A 104 17.98 0.94 8.84
N GLN A 105 17.55 1.35 7.65
CA GLN A 105 18.32 2.19 6.72
C GLN A 105 17.84 3.65 6.70
N TRP A 106 16.98 4.04 7.65
CA TRP A 106 16.46 5.40 7.72
C TRP A 106 17.59 6.43 7.82
N ASP A 107 17.44 7.53 7.07
CA ASP A 107 18.46 8.55 6.85
C ASP A 107 18.51 9.65 7.91
N MET A 108 17.68 9.53 8.95
CA MET A 108 17.54 10.45 10.09
C MET A 108 17.00 11.83 9.71
N VAL A 109 16.33 11.97 8.56
CA VAL A 109 15.87 13.28 8.06
C VAL A 109 14.57 13.75 8.71
N ASP A 110 13.55 12.88 8.78
CA ASP A 110 12.23 13.21 9.34
C ASP A 110 11.65 12.01 10.12
N VAL A 111 11.48 12.19 11.42
CA VAL A 111 10.98 11.13 12.31
C VAL A 111 9.52 10.78 12.05
N ARG A 112 8.73 11.66 11.43
CA ARG A 112 7.33 11.38 11.07
C ARG A 112 7.24 10.30 9.99
N GLN A 113 8.18 10.31 9.06
CA GLN A 113 8.29 9.26 8.04
C GLN A 113 8.63 7.92 8.68
N LEU A 114 9.61 7.90 9.58
CA LEU A 114 9.98 6.72 10.36
C LEU A 114 8.79 6.17 11.16
N ALA A 115 8.06 7.04 11.85
CA ALA A 115 6.88 6.65 12.63
C ALA A 115 5.79 5.99 11.77
N ARG A 116 5.61 6.48 10.53
CA ARG A 116 4.70 5.85 9.55
C ARG A 116 5.16 4.44 9.18
N TRP A 117 6.43 4.25 8.87
CA TRP A 117 6.97 2.92 8.55
C TRP A 117 6.92 1.95 9.75
N ILE A 118 7.13 2.44 10.97
CA ILE A 118 6.99 1.61 12.18
C ILE A 118 5.53 1.16 12.37
N ARG A 119 4.56 2.03 12.08
CA ARG A 119 3.13 1.68 12.12
C ARG A 119 2.79 0.62 11.08
N GLU A 120 3.21 0.83 9.84
CA GLU A 120 3.06 -0.13 8.74
C GLU A 120 3.69 -1.48 9.09
N LEU A 121 4.90 -1.47 9.69
CA LEU A 121 5.54 -2.69 10.17
C LEU A 121 4.72 -3.39 11.27
N LYS A 122 4.12 -2.66 12.22
CA LYS A 122 3.24 -3.25 13.24
C LYS A 122 2.04 -3.96 12.60
N GLU A 123 1.40 -3.32 11.63
CA GLU A 123 0.26 -3.88 10.90
C GLU A 123 0.67 -5.16 10.16
N LEU A 124 1.74 -5.12 9.37
CA LEU A 124 2.27 -6.28 8.64
C LEU A 124 2.63 -7.45 9.57
N THR A 125 3.27 -7.17 10.71
CA THR A 125 3.64 -8.21 11.68
C THR A 125 2.44 -8.89 12.32
N ALA A 126 1.35 -8.15 12.55
CA ALA A 126 0.12 -8.70 13.10
C ALA A 126 -0.52 -9.75 12.16
N HIS A 127 -0.42 -9.56 10.85
CA HIS A 127 -0.92 -10.50 9.84
C HIS A 127 -0.15 -11.84 9.81
N ILE A 128 1.13 -11.84 10.19
CA ILE A 128 1.97 -13.05 10.27
C ILE A 128 2.09 -13.62 11.69
N GLY A 129 1.32 -13.10 12.65
CA GLY A 129 1.33 -13.56 14.04
C GLY A 129 2.62 -13.22 14.81
N LEU A 130 3.40 -12.25 14.34
CA LEU A 130 4.57 -11.73 15.01
C LEU A 130 4.26 -10.40 15.71
N THR A 131 5.06 -10.04 16.70
CA THR A 131 4.98 -8.70 17.31
C THR A 131 6.24 -7.91 16.98
N LEU A 132 6.09 -6.59 16.80
CA LEU A 132 7.19 -5.69 16.45
C LEU A 132 8.47 -5.88 17.31
N PRO A 133 8.40 -6.04 18.66
CA PRO A 133 9.59 -6.21 19.48
C PRO A 133 10.43 -7.45 19.17
N TYR A 134 9.87 -8.49 18.53
CA TYR A 134 10.64 -9.66 18.09
C TYR A 134 11.50 -9.38 16.85
N LEU A 135 11.13 -8.38 16.05
CA LEU A 135 11.78 -8.08 14.77
C LEU A 135 12.63 -6.81 14.81
N LEU A 136 12.21 -5.82 15.58
CA LEU A 136 12.87 -4.52 15.66
C LEU A 136 13.17 -4.18 17.11
N HIS A 137 14.46 -4.19 17.46
CA HIS A 137 14.90 -3.64 18.72
C HIS A 137 15.21 -2.16 18.53
N VAL A 138 14.67 -1.29 19.39
CA VAL A 138 14.75 0.18 19.26
C VAL A 138 16.18 0.70 19.05
N ARG A 139 17.15 0.11 19.76
CA ARG A 139 18.59 0.43 19.63
C ARG A 139 19.20 0.18 18.25
N GLN A 140 18.51 -0.56 17.37
CA GLN A 140 18.96 -0.81 16.00
C GLN A 140 18.51 0.29 15.03
N ILE A 141 17.54 1.13 15.43
CA ILE A 141 17.06 2.23 14.60
C ILE A 141 18.16 3.31 14.57
N PRO A 142 18.57 3.77 13.38
CA PRO A 142 19.48 4.91 13.25
C PRO A 142 18.93 6.13 14.00
N THR A 143 19.79 6.86 14.71
CA THR A 143 19.40 8.07 15.45
C THR A 143 20.57 9.03 15.52
N GLU A 144 20.27 10.32 15.51
CA GLU A 144 21.24 11.33 15.92
C GLU A 144 21.56 11.17 17.43
N PRO A 145 22.72 11.67 17.90
CA PRO A 145 23.09 11.61 19.31
C PRO A 145 22.04 12.27 20.20
N ILE A 146 21.42 11.48 21.08
CA ILE A 146 20.40 11.98 22.00
C ILE A 146 21.10 12.74 23.14
N PRO A 147 20.75 14.01 23.39
CA PRO A 147 21.34 14.80 24.48
C PRO A 147 21.08 14.17 25.86
N GLU A 148 22.09 14.18 26.73
CA GLU A 148 22.00 13.57 28.07
C GLU A 148 20.95 14.24 28.98
N ASP A 149 20.67 15.52 28.76
CA ASP A 149 19.68 16.29 29.50
C ASP A 149 18.25 15.76 29.32
N VAL A 150 17.95 15.14 28.17
CA VAL A 150 16.64 14.55 27.88
C VAL A 150 16.57 13.03 28.09
N ALA A 151 17.67 12.40 28.52
CA ALA A 151 17.77 10.95 28.66
C ALA A 151 16.84 10.34 29.74
N LYS A 152 16.28 11.16 30.64
CA LYS A 152 15.29 10.70 31.64
C LYS A 152 13.88 10.56 31.05
N TYR A 153 13.61 11.19 29.92
CA TYR A 153 12.39 10.98 29.14
C TYR A 153 12.60 9.77 28.21
N PRO A 154 11.57 8.96 27.91
CA PRO A 154 11.69 7.82 27.00
C PRO A 154 11.86 8.29 25.53
N VAL A 155 12.97 8.96 25.26
CA VAL A 155 13.44 9.37 23.94
C VAL A 155 14.23 8.21 23.35
N PHE A 156 13.79 7.73 22.19
CA PHE A 156 14.36 6.54 21.58
C PHE A 156 15.10 6.84 20.28
N VAL A 157 14.58 7.77 19.50
CA VAL A 157 15.13 8.18 18.21
C VAL A 157 15.05 9.69 18.09
N LEU A 158 16.08 10.31 17.53
CA LEU A 158 16.18 11.74 17.24
C LEU A 158 16.52 11.94 15.76
N ASP A 159 15.78 12.82 15.09
CA ASP A 159 16.08 13.26 13.74
C ASP A 159 16.96 14.52 13.70
N ARG A 160 17.43 14.86 12.50
CA ARG A 160 18.26 16.06 12.25
C ARG A 160 17.51 17.38 12.42
N GLN A 161 16.18 17.36 12.49
CA GLN A 161 15.35 18.54 12.66
C GLN A 161 15.07 18.83 14.14
N GLY A 162 15.52 17.97 15.05
CA GLY A 162 15.30 18.11 16.49
C GLY A 162 13.96 17.53 16.98
N TYR A 163 13.33 16.65 16.20
CA TYR A 163 12.17 15.89 16.63
C TYR A 163 12.56 14.48 17.08
N CYS A 164 11.95 14.03 18.16
CA CYS A 164 12.11 12.68 18.67
C CYS A 164 10.93 11.77 18.34
N LEU A 165 11.25 10.48 18.20
CA LEU A 165 10.30 9.40 18.45
C LEU A 165 10.47 8.96 19.90
N CYS A 166 9.37 9.06 20.63
CA CYS A 166 9.32 9.01 22.05
C CYS A 166 8.18 8.06 22.51
N GLY A 167 8.19 7.69 23.80
CA GLY A 167 7.15 6.84 24.39
C GLY A 167 7.37 5.34 24.12
N MET A 168 6.91 4.50 25.05
CA MET A 168 7.16 3.04 25.02
C MET A 168 6.61 2.36 23.76
N GLY A 169 5.61 2.99 23.12
CA GLY A 169 4.99 2.51 21.89
C GLY A 169 5.70 2.94 20.60
N LEU A 170 6.73 3.80 20.65
CA LEU A 170 7.32 4.44 19.45
C LEU A 170 6.28 5.15 18.57
N ASP A 171 5.34 5.83 19.20
CA ASP A 171 4.18 6.47 18.57
C ASP A 171 4.01 7.94 18.94
N GLU A 172 4.75 8.44 19.94
CA GLU A 172 4.78 9.85 20.28
C GLU A 172 5.88 10.58 19.50
N ILE A 173 5.51 11.65 18.81
CA ILE A 173 6.46 12.55 18.16
C ILE A 173 6.45 13.88 18.91
N ARG A 174 7.63 14.35 19.34
CA ARG A 174 7.80 15.60 20.08
C ARG A 174 9.07 16.32 19.64
N SER A 175 9.13 17.63 19.78
CA SER A 175 10.41 18.34 19.67
C SER A 175 11.26 18.15 20.92
N LEU A 176 12.58 18.34 20.83
CA LEU A 176 13.45 18.32 22.01
C LEU A 176 13.05 19.34 23.07
N ASP A 177 12.59 20.52 22.65
CA ASP A 177 12.18 21.56 23.59
C ASP A 177 10.88 21.17 24.33
N GLU A 178 9.92 20.56 23.64
CA GLU A 178 8.72 20.01 24.29
C GLU A 178 9.04 18.91 25.31
N VAL A 179 10.08 18.10 25.04
CA VAL A 179 10.54 17.06 25.97
C VAL A 179 11.15 17.70 27.21
N ARG A 180 11.98 18.74 27.05
CA ARG A 180 12.58 19.48 28.17
C ARG A 180 11.51 20.13 29.04
N ASP A 181 10.55 20.82 28.43
CA ASP A 181 9.44 21.46 29.14
C ASP A 181 8.63 20.46 29.98
N ARG A 182 8.47 19.21 29.49
CA ARG A 182 7.81 18.14 30.23
C ARG A 182 8.64 17.48 31.32
N MET A 183 9.96 17.63 31.29
CA MET A 183 10.82 17.15 32.37
C MET A 183 10.92 18.17 33.50
N GLU A 184 10.66 19.44 33.22
CA GLU A 184 10.66 20.53 34.20
C GLU A 184 9.32 20.69 34.94
N ASN A 185 8.22 20.18 34.38
CA ASN A 185 6.86 20.18 34.95
C ASN A 185 6.46 18.81 35.51
#